data_AF-A0A0F9CM27-F1
#
_entry.id   AF-A0A0F9CM27-F1
#
_cell.length_a   1.000
_cell.length_b   1.000
_cell.length_c   1.000
_cell.angle_alpha   90.00
_cell.angle_beta   90.00
_cell.angle_gamma   90.00
#
_symmetry.space_group_name_H-M   'P 1'
#
loop_
_entity.id
_entity.type
_entity.pdbx_description
1 polymer ?
#
loop_
_entity_poly.entity_id
_entity_poly.type
_entity_poly.pdbx_seq_one_letter_code
_entity_poly.pdbx_strand_id
1 'polypeptide(L)'
;MSCVDDLFEKLKAKDLEGLTRSDLKKFEEKLRQERIGRDADSVIDRANELGDEEVILAFREKRQAALNRRAQVRAIQFVQKTFPDDLALGMEAIQVGVNIARKRSKMSADAAARRLFRKYARGVETDLRKADVFEEFRKNVYDREEADALYRLGKGLDTSDIPEPAVKIARVMKKYEDLSRADANAAGAWIANLPGYIISQSHDMFRIRRVDFKTWRDVILPKLDQELTFKEFAHLRLEDAKAYGVQVEKFLNDTYIALSSGVHLSGAGMDSVELPRGVRGIGGDVASRMSASRVLHFTDGLAWFDYNSQFGINNMNQAFLFGLRRMGQNTGLMQVFGPNANANRSAIMATLLRTKDAKQRGRLDTAKKKLMNQW
;
A
#
# COMPACT_ATOMS: atom_id res chain seq x y z
N MET A 1 29.30 -7.68 -6.41
CA MET A 1 28.64 -7.61 -5.09
C MET A 1 29.15 -6.37 -4.38
N SER A 2 28.26 -5.51 -3.91
CA SER A 2 28.65 -4.33 -3.12
C SER A 2 29.12 -4.74 -1.71
N CYS A 3 29.85 -3.86 -1.00
CA CYS A 3 30.27 -4.11 0.37
C CYS A 3 29.08 -4.27 1.33
N VAL A 4 27.92 -3.64 1.08
CA VAL A 4 26.72 -3.98 1.88
C VAL A 4 26.13 -5.33 1.56
N ASP A 5 26.25 -5.87 0.35
CA ASP A 5 25.73 -7.21 0.04
C ASP A 5 26.41 -8.27 0.90
N ASP A 6 27.74 -8.19 1.02
CA ASP A 6 28.54 -9.06 1.89
C ASP A 6 28.21 -8.83 3.38
N LEU A 7 27.98 -7.58 3.80
CA LEU A 7 27.56 -7.27 5.18
C LEU A 7 26.15 -7.77 5.49
N PHE A 8 25.22 -7.68 4.52
CA PHE A 8 23.85 -8.18 4.63
C PHE A 8 23.83 -9.70 4.69
N GLU A 9 24.59 -10.39 3.83
CA GLU A 9 24.71 -11.85 3.88
C GLU A 9 25.35 -12.31 5.19
N LYS A 10 26.36 -11.59 5.70
CA LYS A 10 26.92 -11.82 7.05
C LYS A 10 25.92 -11.59 8.18
N LEU A 11 24.95 -10.68 8.02
CA LEU A 11 23.89 -10.39 9.00
C LEU A 11 22.65 -11.27 8.86
N LYS A 12 22.44 -11.90 7.70
CA LYS A 12 21.50 -13.02 7.54
C LYS A 12 22.09 -14.29 8.17
N ALA A 13 23.37 -14.53 7.93
CA ALA A 13 24.10 -15.69 8.46
C ALA A 13 24.36 -15.60 9.98
N LYS A 14 24.65 -14.39 10.50
CA LYS A 14 24.53 -14.10 11.93
C LYS A 14 23.06 -13.85 12.24
N ASP A 15 22.39 -14.92 12.62
CA ASP A 15 21.11 -14.87 13.31
C ASP A 15 21.06 -13.64 14.25
N LEU A 16 19.96 -12.87 14.25
CA LEU A 16 19.78 -11.61 15.02
C LEU A 16 20.24 -11.70 16.49
N GLU A 17 20.25 -12.93 16.97
CA GLU A 17 20.52 -13.45 18.29
C GLU A 17 21.89 -13.06 18.86
N GLY A 18 22.89 -12.78 18.02
CA GLY A 18 24.27 -12.49 18.45
C GLY A 18 24.76 -11.04 18.29
N LEU A 19 23.90 -10.10 17.88
CA LEU A 19 24.33 -8.74 17.55
C LEU A 19 24.42 -7.86 18.80
N THR A 20 25.64 -7.41 19.10
CA THR A 20 25.91 -6.47 20.18
C THR A 20 25.50 -5.05 19.81
N ARG A 21 25.38 -4.17 20.82
CA ARG A 21 25.10 -2.74 20.61
C ARG A 21 26.13 -2.06 19.70
N SER A 22 27.40 -2.51 19.71
CA SER A 22 28.43 -2.01 18.80
C SER A 22 28.26 -2.49 17.36
N ASP A 23 27.78 -3.72 17.16
CA ASP A 23 27.55 -4.28 15.81
C ASP A 23 26.45 -3.51 15.10
N LEU A 24 25.36 -3.20 15.82
CA LEU A 24 24.24 -2.42 15.30
C LEU A 24 24.65 -0.98 14.94
N LYS A 25 25.58 -0.39 15.68
CA LYS A 25 26.09 0.97 15.43
C LYS A 25 26.98 1.00 14.17
N LYS A 26 27.89 0.04 14.03
CA LYS A 26 28.75 -0.11 12.83
C LYS A 26 27.91 -0.36 11.57
N PHE A 27 26.83 -1.13 11.69
CA PHE A 27 25.90 -1.37 10.60
C PHE A 27 25.21 -0.08 10.13
N GLU A 28 24.66 0.72 11.03
CA GLU A 28 23.99 1.98 10.69
C GLU A 28 24.94 2.98 10.00
N GLU A 29 26.19 3.03 10.44
CA GLU A 29 27.22 3.91 9.89
C GLU A 29 27.58 3.54 8.44
N LYS A 30 27.74 2.24 8.15
CA LYS A 30 27.92 1.74 6.77
C LYS A 30 26.69 1.99 5.90
N LEU A 31 25.48 1.74 6.40
CA LEU A 31 24.25 2.02 5.65
C LEU A 31 24.09 3.51 5.31
N ARG A 32 24.57 4.39 6.20
CA ARG A 32 24.55 5.85 6.00
C ARG A 32 25.57 6.29 4.96
N GLN A 33 26.73 5.63 4.90
CA GLN A 33 27.78 5.88 3.92
C GLN A 33 27.37 5.41 2.51
N GLU A 34 26.74 4.25 2.37
CA GLU A 34 26.43 3.64 1.06
C GLU A 34 25.13 4.13 0.39
N ARG A 35 24.45 5.18 0.90
CA ARG A 35 23.29 5.82 0.24
C ARG A 35 22.24 4.86 -0.38
N ILE A 36 22.02 3.69 0.23
CA ILE A 36 21.35 2.48 -0.29
C ILE A 36 19.93 2.68 -0.89
N GLY A 37 19.28 3.82 -0.63
CA GLY A 37 18.02 4.18 -1.30
C GLY A 37 18.20 4.81 -2.69
N ARG A 38 19.23 5.62 -2.91
CA ARG A 38 19.39 6.41 -4.15
C ARG A 38 19.88 5.56 -5.33
N ASP A 39 20.84 4.67 -5.08
CA ASP A 39 21.47 3.87 -6.14
C ASP A 39 20.56 2.72 -6.58
N ALA A 40 19.75 2.17 -5.65
CA ALA A 40 18.75 1.15 -5.97
C ALA A 40 17.62 1.74 -6.83
N ASP A 41 17.07 2.89 -6.44
CA ASP A 41 15.96 3.52 -7.17
C ASP A 41 16.38 3.90 -8.62
N SER A 42 17.62 4.35 -8.86
CA SER A 42 18.13 4.63 -10.22
C SER A 42 18.38 3.40 -11.10
N VAL A 43 18.84 2.28 -10.51
CA VAL A 43 19.01 1.01 -11.25
C VAL A 43 17.66 0.40 -11.60
N ILE A 44 16.68 0.59 -10.71
CA ILE A 44 15.30 0.15 -10.88
C ILE A 44 14.58 0.93 -11.98
N ASP A 45 14.72 2.26 -12.03
CA ASP A 45 14.13 3.07 -13.10
C ASP A 45 14.65 2.60 -14.47
N ARG A 46 15.94 2.28 -14.56
CA ARG A 46 16.55 1.71 -15.77
C ARG A 46 16.09 0.28 -16.08
N ALA A 47 15.86 -0.57 -15.07
CA ALA A 47 15.35 -1.93 -15.28
C ALA A 47 13.88 -1.95 -15.73
N ASN A 48 13.06 -1.02 -15.21
CA ASN A 48 11.68 -0.81 -15.66
C ASN A 48 11.62 -0.39 -17.14
N GLU A 49 12.58 0.40 -17.61
CA GLU A 49 12.71 0.75 -19.05
C GLU A 49 13.07 -0.45 -19.93
N LEU A 50 13.73 -1.47 -19.37
CA LEU A 50 14.22 -2.64 -20.10
C LEU A 50 13.29 -3.86 -20.01
N GLY A 51 12.24 -3.81 -19.18
CA GLY A 51 11.23 -4.88 -19.08
C GLY A 51 11.71 -6.19 -18.44
N ASP A 52 12.82 -6.17 -17.69
CA ASP A 52 13.41 -7.36 -17.08
C ASP A 52 12.78 -7.67 -15.71
N GLU A 53 11.67 -8.40 -15.73
CA GLU A 53 10.86 -8.69 -14.53
C GLU A 53 11.62 -9.50 -13.47
N GLU A 54 12.53 -10.39 -13.87
CA GLU A 54 13.30 -11.22 -12.93
C GLU A 54 14.35 -10.38 -12.19
N VAL A 55 15.06 -9.52 -12.92
CA VAL A 55 15.99 -8.55 -12.31
C VAL A 55 15.23 -7.58 -11.40
N ILE A 56 14.09 -7.06 -11.83
CA ILE A 56 13.22 -6.19 -11.02
C ILE A 56 12.81 -6.89 -9.72
N LEU A 57 12.39 -8.15 -9.78
CA LEU A 57 11.98 -8.92 -8.61
C LEU A 57 13.14 -9.14 -7.64
N ALA A 58 14.31 -9.58 -8.14
CA ALA A 58 15.50 -9.80 -7.31
C ALA A 58 15.97 -8.51 -6.60
N PHE A 59 16.00 -7.38 -7.33
CA PHE A 59 16.32 -6.08 -6.74
C PHE A 59 15.27 -5.64 -5.70
N ARG A 60 13.99 -5.86 -5.99
CA ARG A 60 12.89 -5.55 -5.08
C ARG A 60 13.03 -6.31 -3.76
N GLU A 61 13.23 -7.63 -3.81
CA GLU A 61 13.38 -8.46 -2.61
C GLU A 61 14.57 -8.02 -1.76
N LYS A 62 15.71 -7.77 -2.40
CA LYS A 62 16.93 -7.33 -1.72
C LYS A 62 16.76 -5.95 -1.06
N ARG A 63 16.19 -4.97 -1.77
CA ARG A 63 15.86 -3.64 -1.24
C ARG A 63 14.90 -3.76 -0.06
N GLN A 64 13.87 -4.60 -0.19
CA GLN A 64 12.86 -4.80 0.84
C GLN A 64 13.48 -5.42 2.11
N ALA A 65 14.32 -6.44 1.97
CA ALA A 65 15.06 -7.06 3.06
C ALA A 65 15.96 -6.05 3.79
N ALA A 66 16.69 -5.22 3.03
CA ALA A 66 17.54 -4.17 3.60
C ALA A 66 16.76 -3.12 4.40
N LEU A 67 15.64 -2.63 3.84
CA LEU A 67 14.76 -1.66 4.50
C LEU A 67 14.13 -2.24 5.77
N ASN A 68 13.67 -3.49 5.71
CA ASN A 68 13.11 -4.21 6.86
C ASN A 68 14.15 -4.32 7.98
N ARG A 69 15.36 -4.79 7.66
CA ARG A 69 16.42 -4.95 8.65
C ARG A 69 16.81 -3.62 9.29
N ARG A 70 16.99 -2.58 8.47
CA ARG A 70 17.28 -1.23 8.98
C ARG A 70 16.20 -0.73 9.92
N ALA A 71 14.93 -0.96 9.62
CA ALA A 71 13.83 -0.55 10.47
C ALA A 71 13.82 -1.30 11.81
N GLN A 72 13.99 -2.62 11.80
CA GLN A 72 14.09 -3.44 13.02
C GLN A 72 15.21 -2.93 13.95
N VAL A 73 16.42 -2.75 13.41
CA VAL A 73 17.57 -2.27 14.19
C VAL A 73 17.31 -0.91 14.82
N ARG A 74 16.81 0.06 14.04
CA ARG A 74 16.50 1.41 14.55
C ARG A 74 15.42 1.38 15.63
N ALA A 75 14.38 0.56 15.45
CA ALA A 75 13.31 0.42 16.43
C ALA A 75 13.80 -0.17 17.75
N ILE A 76 14.54 -1.28 17.71
CA ILE A 76 15.12 -1.93 18.89
C ILE A 76 16.05 -0.96 19.64
N GLN A 77 16.95 -0.29 18.92
CA GLN A 77 17.85 0.70 19.51
C GLN A 77 17.10 1.86 20.14
N PHE A 78 16.06 2.38 19.48
CA PHE A 78 15.24 3.45 20.03
C PHE A 78 14.61 3.03 21.37
N VAL A 79 13.97 1.86 21.40
CA VAL A 79 13.33 1.32 22.60
C VAL A 79 14.35 1.11 23.71
N GLN A 80 15.43 0.37 23.45
CA GLN A 80 16.44 0.07 24.48
C GLN A 80 17.20 1.30 24.98
N LYS A 81 17.45 2.29 24.12
CA LYS A 81 18.21 3.51 24.50
C LYS A 81 17.34 4.53 25.21
N THR A 82 16.10 4.69 24.77
CA THR A 82 15.20 5.75 25.25
C THR A 82 14.31 5.26 26.38
N PHE A 83 14.04 3.95 26.43
CA PHE A 83 13.21 3.30 27.44
C PHE A 83 13.91 2.10 28.09
N PRO A 84 15.15 2.27 28.60
CA PRO A 84 15.92 1.16 29.18
C PRO A 84 15.24 0.54 30.41
N ASP A 85 14.38 1.30 31.08
CA ASP A 85 13.64 0.96 32.29
C ASP A 85 12.22 0.40 32.00
N ASP A 86 11.68 0.65 30.80
CA ASP A 86 10.36 0.17 30.41
C ASP A 86 10.27 -0.07 28.89
N LEU A 87 10.75 -1.24 28.45
CA LEU A 87 10.73 -1.62 27.04
C LEU A 87 9.31 -1.70 26.47
N ALA A 88 8.30 -2.02 27.29
CA ALA A 88 6.91 -2.09 26.85
C ALA A 88 6.38 -0.69 26.52
N LEU A 89 6.68 0.31 27.37
CA LEU A 89 6.37 1.71 27.10
C LEU A 89 7.12 2.22 25.86
N GLY A 90 8.36 1.76 25.63
CA GLY A 90 9.09 2.08 24.40
C GLY A 90 8.43 1.50 23.15
N MET A 91 7.89 0.27 23.23
CA MET A 91 7.13 -0.34 22.14
C MET A 91 5.79 0.36 21.88
N GLU A 92 5.15 0.89 22.92
CA GLU A 92 3.98 1.76 22.78
C GLU A 92 4.36 3.10 22.14
N ALA A 93 5.46 3.71 22.58
CA ALA A 93 5.98 4.97 22.06
C ALA A 93 6.24 4.95 20.55
N ILE A 94 6.82 3.87 20.02
CA ILE A 94 7.06 3.76 18.58
C ILE A 94 5.78 3.49 17.76
N GLN A 95 4.75 2.91 18.38
CA GLN A 95 3.47 2.60 17.72
C GLN A 95 2.53 3.80 17.69
N VAL A 96 2.20 4.33 18.86
CA VAL A 96 1.19 5.39 19.04
C VAL A 96 1.79 6.70 19.55
N GLY A 97 2.95 6.63 20.21
CA GLY A 97 3.59 7.80 20.80
C GLY A 97 3.06 8.03 22.20
N VAL A 98 3.94 8.54 23.07
CA VAL A 98 3.64 8.72 24.50
C VAL A 98 4.05 10.11 24.95
N ASN A 99 3.27 10.71 25.85
CA ASN A 99 3.49 12.09 26.29
C ASN A 99 4.40 12.15 27.52
N ILE A 100 5.64 11.69 27.36
CA ILE A 100 6.68 11.77 28.39
C ILE A 100 7.87 12.57 27.88
N ALA A 101 8.63 13.19 28.80
CA ALA A 101 9.81 13.99 28.51
C ALA A 101 11.03 13.13 28.14
N ARG A 102 10.90 12.30 27.10
CA ARG A 102 12.01 11.51 26.53
C ARG A 102 12.19 11.86 25.06
N LYS A 103 13.43 11.81 24.59
CA LYS A 103 13.76 12.17 23.21
C LYS A 103 12.95 11.33 22.23
N ARG A 104 12.21 11.98 21.33
CA ARG A 104 11.40 11.35 20.27
C ARG A 104 10.29 10.41 20.78
N SER A 105 9.86 10.52 22.04
CA SER A 105 8.75 9.75 22.62
C SER A 105 7.42 9.89 21.87
N LYS A 106 7.23 11.02 21.16
CA LYS A 106 6.06 11.34 20.33
C LYS A 106 6.21 10.92 18.86
N MET A 107 7.38 10.45 18.44
CA MET A 107 7.66 10.09 17.04
C MET A 107 7.24 8.64 16.81
N SER A 108 5.98 8.44 16.46
CA SER A 108 5.35 7.12 16.30
C SER A 108 4.89 6.85 14.87
N ALA A 109 4.49 5.60 14.62
CA ALA A 109 3.85 5.22 13.36
C ALA A 109 2.51 5.96 13.14
N ASP A 110 1.69 6.11 14.19
CA ASP A 110 0.47 6.93 14.13
C ASP A 110 0.78 8.39 13.82
N ALA A 111 1.79 8.99 14.47
CA ALA A 111 2.19 10.36 14.20
C ALA A 111 2.68 10.55 12.75
N ALA A 112 3.45 9.59 12.22
CA ALA A 112 3.90 9.58 10.82
C ALA A 112 2.71 9.47 9.85
N ALA A 113 1.76 8.56 10.12
CA ALA A 113 0.54 8.39 9.33
C ALA A 113 -0.28 9.69 9.28
N ARG A 114 -0.55 10.30 10.43
CA ARG A 114 -1.30 11.56 10.52
C ARG A 114 -0.58 12.72 9.84
N ARG A 115 0.76 12.79 9.95
CA ARG A 115 1.56 13.81 9.27
C ARG A 115 1.42 13.70 7.76
N LEU A 116 1.53 12.49 7.20
CA LEU A 116 1.41 12.25 5.76
C LEU A 116 0.00 12.56 5.26
N PHE A 117 -1.04 12.06 5.92
CA PHE A 117 -2.41 12.37 5.53
C PHE A 117 -2.69 13.89 5.58
N ARG A 118 -2.26 14.59 6.64
CA ARG A 118 -2.41 16.05 6.72
C ARG A 118 -1.63 16.78 5.63
N LYS A 119 -0.43 16.33 5.27
CA LYS A 119 0.36 16.87 4.15
C LYS A 119 -0.44 16.78 2.85
N TYR A 120 -1.02 15.61 2.56
CA TYR A 120 -1.80 15.42 1.34
C TYR A 120 -3.10 16.22 1.36
N ALA A 121 -3.92 16.08 2.41
CA ALA A 121 -5.23 16.73 2.49
C ALA A 121 -5.13 18.26 2.48
N ARG A 122 -4.18 18.85 3.23
CA ARG A 122 -3.95 20.32 3.19
C ARG A 122 -3.42 20.77 1.84
N GLY A 123 -2.60 19.94 1.20
CA GLY A 123 -2.11 20.21 -0.14
C GLY A 123 -3.24 20.26 -1.16
N VAL A 124 -4.10 19.23 -1.17
CA VAL A 124 -5.31 19.16 -2.00
C VAL A 124 -6.15 20.42 -1.78
N GLU A 125 -6.50 20.74 -0.54
CA GLU A 125 -7.29 21.95 -0.25
C GLU A 125 -6.62 23.22 -0.76
N THR A 126 -5.31 23.37 -0.54
CA THR A 126 -4.56 24.57 -0.97
C THR A 126 -4.60 24.73 -2.48
N ASP A 127 -4.39 23.65 -3.23
CA ASP A 127 -4.33 23.72 -4.69
C ASP A 127 -5.73 23.84 -5.31
N LEU A 128 -6.76 23.22 -4.73
CA LEU A 128 -8.15 23.43 -5.13
C LEU A 128 -8.60 24.88 -4.94
N ARG A 129 -8.22 25.51 -3.81
CA ARG A 129 -8.52 26.93 -3.56
C ARG A 129 -7.79 27.86 -4.53
N LYS A 130 -6.52 27.56 -4.85
CA LYS A 130 -5.76 28.32 -5.86
C LYS A 130 -6.35 28.19 -7.27
N ALA A 131 -6.95 27.05 -7.57
CA ALA A 131 -7.61 26.79 -8.85
C ALA A 131 -9.07 27.28 -8.89
N ASP A 132 -9.58 27.86 -7.79
CA ASP A 132 -10.95 28.34 -7.64
C ASP A 132 -12.02 27.27 -7.90
N VAL A 133 -11.77 26.04 -7.42
CA VAL A 133 -12.68 24.88 -7.59
C VAL A 133 -12.95 24.14 -6.27
N PHE A 134 -12.63 24.76 -5.14
CA PHE A 134 -12.75 24.12 -3.82
C PHE A 134 -14.21 23.87 -3.44
N GLU A 135 -15.12 24.78 -3.75
CA GLU A 135 -16.53 24.62 -3.39
C GLU A 135 -17.23 23.56 -4.23
N GLU A 136 -16.86 23.45 -5.51
CA GLU A 136 -17.31 22.44 -6.47
C GLU A 136 -16.88 21.05 -6.00
N PHE A 137 -15.60 20.89 -5.65
CA PHE A 137 -15.07 19.66 -5.06
C PHE A 137 -15.79 19.30 -3.75
N ARG A 138 -15.95 20.28 -2.85
CA ARG A 138 -16.61 20.06 -1.55
C ARG A 138 -18.06 19.61 -1.71
N LYS A 139 -18.75 20.11 -2.75
CA LYS A 139 -20.15 19.80 -3.06
C LYS A 139 -20.31 18.58 -3.97
N ASN A 140 -19.23 17.99 -4.49
CA ASN A 140 -19.26 16.87 -5.45
C ASN A 140 -20.03 17.21 -6.73
N VAL A 141 -19.80 18.42 -7.28
CA VAL A 141 -20.57 18.91 -8.46
C VAL A 141 -20.27 18.08 -9.71
N TYR A 142 -19.04 17.57 -9.85
CA TYR A 142 -18.53 17.02 -11.11
C TYR A 142 -18.03 15.57 -10.98
N ASP A 143 -18.52 14.76 -10.04
CA ASP A 143 -17.95 13.42 -9.77
C ASP A 143 -17.75 12.55 -11.03
N ARG A 144 -18.70 12.60 -11.96
CA ARG A 144 -18.67 11.82 -13.21
C ARG A 144 -17.60 12.36 -14.16
N GLU A 145 -17.58 13.67 -14.36
CA GLU A 145 -16.62 14.38 -15.22
C GLU A 145 -15.20 14.34 -14.64
N GLU A 146 -15.06 14.37 -13.32
CA GLU A 146 -13.80 14.20 -12.58
C GLU A 146 -13.21 12.80 -12.82
N ALA A 147 -14.04 11.76 -12.79
CA ALA A 147 -13.61 10.40 -13.08
C ALA A 147 -13.11 10.24 -14.52
N ASP A 148 -13.82 10.79 -15.50
CA ASP A 148 -13.40 10.79 -16.90
C ASP A 148 -12.12 11.61 -17.10
N ALA A 149 -12.06 12.83 -16.56
CA ALA A 149 -10.88 13.67 -16.64
C ALA A 149 -9.65 13.00 -16.02
N LEU A 150 -9.78 12.36 -14.86
CA LEU A 150 -8.66 11.69 -14.20
C LEU A 150 -8.16 10.50 -15.02
N TYR A 151 -9.07 9.71 -15.59
CA TYR A 151 -8.73 8.63 -16.53
C TYR A 151 -7.96 9.16 -17.74
N ARG A 152 -8.50 10.17 -18.43
CA ARG A 152 -7.91 10.75 -19.65
C ARG A 152 -6.56 11.41 -19.39
N LEU A 153 -6.43 12.20 -18.31
CA LEU A 153 -5.16 12.78 -17.88
C LEU A 153 -4.10 11.71 -17.57
N GLY A 154 -4.51 10.59 -16.98
CA GLY A 154 -3.62 9.45 -16.72
C GLY A 154 -3.14 8.73 -17.97
N LYS A 155 -3.88 8.82 -19.08
CA LYS A 155 -3.54 8.22 -20.39
C LYS A 155 -2.93 9.23 -21.37
N GLY A 156 -2.90 10.51 -21.04
CA GLY A 156 -2.48 11.58 -21.96
C GLY A 156 -3.50 11.86 -23.07
N LEU A 157 -4.78 11.56 -22.82
CA LEU A 157 -5.88 11.79 -23.76
C LEU A 157 -6.43 13.22 -23.62
N ASP A 158 -7.14 13.67 -24.66
CA ASP A 158 -7.78 14.98 -24.68
C ASP A 158 -8.90 15.11 -23.64
N THR A 159 -9.00 16.30 -23.06
CA THR A 159 -10.00 16.66 -22.03
C THR A 159 -10.75 17.95 -22.38
N SER A 160 -10.62 18.44 -23.62
CA SER A 160 -11.19 19.71 -24.06
C SER A 160 -12.73 19.75 -24.05
N ASP A 161 -13.38 18.58 -24.14
CA ASP A 161 -14.82 18.36 -24.05
C ASP A 161 -15.35 18.27 -22.61
N ILE A 162 -14.46 18.21 -21.61
CA ILE A 162 -14.84 18.08 -20.20
C ILE A 162 -14.91 19.48 -19.56
N PRO A 163 -15.91 19.78 -18.71
CA PRO A 163 -15.99 21.06 -17.99
C PRO A 163 -14.68 21.42 -17.29
N GLU A 164 -14.19 22.64 -17.54
CA GLU A 164 -12.89 23.10 -17.03
C GLU A 164 -12.73 22.92 -15.50
N PRO A 165 -13.76 23.19 -14.64
CA PRO A 165 -13.64 22.94 -13.21
C PRO A 165 -13.33 21.48 -12.86
N ALA A 166 -13.97 20.51 -13.54
CA ALA A 166 -13.74 19.09 -13.33
C ALA A 166 -12.31 18.69 -13.70
N VAL A 167 -11.78 19.22 -14.81
CA VAL A 167 -10.38 18.96 -15.23
C VAL A 167 -9.39 19.58 -14.24
N LYS A 168 -9.68 20.77 -13.69
CA LYS A 168 -8.86 21.39 -12.64
C LYS A 168 -8.82 20.52 -11.38
N ILE A 169 -9.97 20.03 -10.94
CA ILE A 169 -10.07 19.11 -9.78
C ILE A 169 -9.26 17.83 -10.05
N ALA A 170 -9.48 17.17 -11.19
CA ALA A 170 -8.79 15.94 -11.56
C ALA A 170 -7.26 16.11 -11.63
N ARG A 171 -6.75 17.26 -12.13
CA ARG A 171 -5.31 17.57 -12.10
C ARG A 171 -4.77 17.65 -10.67
N VAL A 172 -5.51 18.27 -9.75
CA VAL A 172 -5.12 18.32 -8.33
C VAL A 172 -5.13 16.91 -7.73
N MET A 173 -6.17 16.12 -7.99
CA MET A 173 -6.26 14.73 -7.53
C MET A 173 -5.04 13.93 -7.98
N LYS A 174 -4.79 13.90 -9.30
CA LYS A 174 -3.66 13.18 -9.91
C LYS A 174 -2.32 13.55 -9.27
N LYS A 175 -2.07 14.86 -9.05
CA LYS A 175 -0.85 15.35 -8.40
C LYS A 175 -0.64 14.72 -7.02
N TYR A 176 -1.70 14.64 -6.21
CA TYR A 176 -1.59 14.10 -4.85
C TYR A 176 -1.61 12.58 -4.81
N GLU A 177 -2.21 11.91 -5.81
CA GLU A 177 -2.03 10.47 -6.01
C GLU A 177 -0.58 10.13 -6.33
N ASP A 178 0.00 10.80 -7.33
CA ASP A 178 1.40 10.63 -7.72
C ASP A 178 2.36 10.91 -6.56
N LEU A 179 2.11 11.98 -5.80
CA LEU A 179 2.90 12.31 -4.60
C LEU A 179 2.78 11.21 -3.54
N SER A 180 1.57 10.75 -3.25
CA SER A 180 1.36 9.71 -2.23
C SER A 180 1.97 8.37 -2.63
N ARG A 181 1.93 8.03 -3.92
CA ARG A 181 2.58 6.87 -4.52
C ARG A 181 4.09 6.95 -4.40
N ALA A 182 4.67 8.11 -4.73
CA ALA A 182 6.11 8.34 -4.60
C ALA A 182 6.58 8.23 -3.14
N ASP A 183 5.85 8.85 -2.19
CA ASP A 183 6.14 8.75 -0.76
C ASP A 183 6.06 7.29 -0.26
N ALA A 184 5.10 6.49 -0.76
CA ALA A 184 4.98 5.07 -0.44
C ALA A 184 6.12 4.22 -1.02
N ASN A 185 6.52 4.45 -2.27
CA ASN A 185 7.61 3.73 -2.92
C ASN A 185 8.97 4.03 -2.26
N ALA A 186 9.18 5.29 -1.84
CA ALA A 186 10.33 5.70 -1.04
C ALA A 186 10.36 5.02 0.35
N ALA A 187 9.20 4.70 0.91
CA ALA A 187 9.07 3.97 2.17
C ALA A 187 9.23 2.44 2.03
N GLY A 188 9.25 1.92 0.80
CA GLY A 188 9.51 0.51 0.53
C GLY A 188 8.41 -0.25 -0.22
N ALA A 189 7.33 0.42 -0.62
CA ALA A 189 6.37 -0.17 -1.57
C ALA A 189 6.92 -0.17 -3.01
N TRP A 190 6.21 -0.87 -3.89
CA TRP A 190 6.45 -0.95 -5.32
C TRP A 190 5.12 -0.74 -6.08
N ILE A 191 4.62 0.48 -6.04
CA ILE A 191 3.35 0.82 -6.67
C ILE A 191 3.65 1.34 -8.07
N ALA A 192 3.26 0.53 -9.06
CA ALA A 192 3.35 0.89 -10.47
C ALA A 192 2.48 2.12 -10.77
N ASN A 193 2.91 2.91 -11.75
CA ASN A 193 2.04 3.92 -12.34
C ASN A 193 1.09 3.20 -13.32
N LEU A 194 -0.22 3.30 -13.10
CA LEU A 194 -1.23 2.71 -13.96
C LEU A 194 -1.86 3.82 -14.81
N PRO A 195 -1.59 3.88 -16.13
CA PRO A 195 -2.26 4.84 -17.00
C PRO A 195 -3.78 4.66 -16.91
N GLY A 196 -4.51 5.77 -16.73
CA GLY A 196 -5.97 5.75 -16.53
C GLY A 196 -6.40 5.30 -15.13
N TYR A 197 -5.50 5.29 -14.15
CA TYR A 197 -5.89 5.14 -12.76
C TYR A 197 -6.78 6.31 -12.34
N ILE A 198 -7.92 5.99 -11.71
CA ILE A 198 -8.88 6.97 -11.19
C ILE A 198 -8.66 7.08 -9.68
N ILE A 199 -9.30 6.22 -8.87
CA ILE A 199 -9.06 6.14 -7.42
C ILE A 199 -9.15 4.69 -6.95
N SER A 200 -8.76 4.39 -5.71
CA SER A 200 -8.92 3.04 -5.13
C SER A 200 -10.37 2.59 -5.18
N GLN A 201 -10.64 1.45 -5.80
CA GLN A 201 -11.96 0.83 -5.82
C GLN A 201 -12.32 0.36 -4.41
N SER A 202 -13.49 0.77 -3.93
CA SER A 202 -14.11 0.26 -2.71
C SER A 202 -15.50 -0.24 -3.08
N HIS A 203 -15.89 -1.40 -2.57
CA HIS A 203 -17.11 -2.10 -2.98
C HIS A 203 -18.10 -2.21 -1.82
N ASP A 204 -19.37 -1.90 -2.07
CA ASP A 204 -20.46 -2.12 -1.13
C ASP A 204 -20.93 -3.58 -1.25
N MET A 205 -20.44 -4.40 -0.34
CA MET A 205 -20.77 -5.82 -0.26
C MET A 205 -22.30 -6.06 -0.21
N PHE A 206 -23.06 -5.22 0.48
CA PHE A 206 -24.50 -5.42 0.60
C PHE A 206 -25.21 -5.13 -0.71
N ARG A 207 -24.76 -4.13 -1.47
CA ARG A 207 -25.30 -3.87 -2.82
C ARG A 207 -24.97 -4.99 -3.79
N ILE A 208 -23.73 -5.51 -3.74
CA ILE A 208 -23.33 -6.64 -4.59
C ILE A 208 -24.15 -7.90 -4.23
N ARG A 209 -24.35 -8.20 -2.95
CA ARG A 209 -25.16 -9.36 -2.49
C ARG A 209 -26.65 -9.29 -2.88
N ARG A 210 -27.18 -8.11 -3.20
CA ARG A 210 -28.59 -7.94 -3.56
C ARG A 210 -28.90 -8.38 -4.99
N VAL A 211 -27.88 -8.54 -5.82
CA VAL A 211 -28.01 -9.04 -7.19
C VAL A 211 -27.31 -10.39 -7.29
N ASP A 212 -27.78 -11.27 -8.16
CA ASP A 212 -27.07 -12.52 -8.42
C ASP A 212 -25.81 -12.29 -9.28
N PHE A 213 -24.93 -13.30 -9.34
CA PHE A 213 -23.71 -13.25 -10.12
C PHE A 213 -23.98 -12.87 -11.58
N LYS A 214 -25.01 -13.44 -12.20
CA LYS A 214 -25.33 -13.21 -13.62
C LYS A 214 -25.63 -11.73 -13.86
N THR A 215 -26.50 -11.16 -13.03
CA THR A 215 -26.89 -9.75 -13.07
C THR A 215 -25.67 -8.84 -12.88
N TRP A 216 -24.83 -9.13 -11.88
CA TRP A 216 -23.60 -8.36 -11.66
C TRP A 216 -22.62 -8.46 -12.83
N ARG A 217 -22.42 -9.67 -13.36
CA ARG A 217 -21.54 -9.97 -14.51
C ARG A 217 -21.99 -9.25 -15.76
N ASP A 218 -23.29 -9.25 -16.06
CA ASP A 218 -23.86 -8.60 -17.24
C ASP A 218 -23.71 -7.07 -17.18
N VAL A 219 -23.69 -6.49 -15.97
CA VAL A 219 -23.45 -5.05 -15.77
C VAL A 219 -21.96 -4.69 -15.89
N ILE A 220 -21.07 -5.47 -15.28
CA ILE A 220 -19.65 -5.13 -15.22
C ILE A 220 -18.89 -5.50 -16.50
N LEU A 221 -19.16 -6.65 -17.11
CA LEU A 221 -18.36 -7.18 -18.21
C LEU A 221 -18.23 -6.19 -19.39
N PRO A 222 -19.28 -5.49 -19.86
CA PRO A 222 -19.18 -4.50 -20.93
C PRO A 222 -18.37 -3.25 -20.56
N LYS A 223 -18.17 -3.00 -19.26
CA LYS A 223 -17.44 -1.83 -18.71
C LYS A 223 -15.95 -2.12 -18.51
N LEU A 224 -15.51 -3.37 -18.68
CA LEU A 224 -14.14 -3.80 -18.45
C LEU A 224 -13.31 -3.70 -19.74
N ASP A 225 -12.11 -3.16 -19.59
CA ASP A 225 -11.03 -3.32 -20.56
C ASP A 225 -10.62 -4.80 -20.56
N GLN A 226 -11.00 -5.50 -21.63
CA GLN A 226 -10.81 -6.94 -21.78
C GLN A 226 -9.33 -7.32 -21.85
N GLU A 227 -8.51 -6.49 -22.49
CA GLU A 227 -7.08 -6.76 -22.69
C GLU A 227 -6.31 -6.63 -21.38
N LEU A 228 -6.63 -5.61 -20.58
CA LEU A 228 -5.99 -5.39 -19.29
C LEU A 228 -6.54 -6.31 -18.19
N THR A 229 -7.86 -6.50 -18.13
CA THR A 229 -8.50 -7.29 -17.08
C THR A 229 -8.23 -8.79 -17.26
N PHE A 230 -8.26 -9.29 -18.49
CA PHE A 230 -8.11 -10.72 -18.80
C PHE A 230 -6.77 -11.05 -19.48
N LYS A 231 -5.75 -10.20 -19.27
CA LYS A 231 -4.40 -10.35 -19.87
C LYS A 231 -3.85 -11.77 -19.75
N GLU A 232 -4.05 -12.42 -18.60
CA GLU A 232 -3.55 -13.78 -18.33
C GLU A 232 -4.13 -14.84 -19.29
N PHE A 233 -5.32 -14.60 -19.84
CA PHE A 233 -6.04 -15.52 -20.72
C PHE A 233 -6.13 -15.01 -22.16
N ALA A 234 -5.48 -13.88 -22.48
CA ALA A 234 -5.60 -13.22 -23.78
C ALA A 234 -5.19 -14.12 -24.97
N HIS A 235 -4.21 -15.01 -24.78
CA HIS A 235 -3.79 -16.01 -25.77
C HIS A 235 -4.95 -16.92 -26.23
N LEU A 236 -5.84 -17.30 -25.31
CA LEU A 236 -7.00 -18.13 -25.62
C LEU A 236 -8.03 -17.42 -26.48
N ARG A 237 -8.05 -16.08 -26.52
CA ARG A 237 -9.07 -15.31 -27.24
C ARG A 237 -9.11 -15.61 -28.73
N LEU A 238 -7.94 -15.88 -29.33
CA LEU A 238 -7.80 -16.23 -30.75
C LEU A 238 -7.69 -17.74 -30.96
N GLU A 239 -7.10 -18.47 -30.01
CA GLU A 239 -6.83 -19.91 -30.13
C GLU A 239 -8.06 -20.78 -29.81
N ASP A 240 -8.82 -20.41 -28.78
CA ASP A 240 -10.00 -21.13 -28.32
C ASP A 240 -10.97 -20.17 -27.61
N ALA A 241 -11.85 -19.54 -28.40
CA ALA A 241 -12.83 -18.58 -27.91
C ALA A 241 -13.78 -19.18 -26.85
N LYS A 242 -14.04 -20.49 -26.90
CA LYS A 242 -14.88 -21.17 -25.91
C LYS A 242 -14.13 -21.29 -24.58
N ALA A 243 -12.87 -21.73 -24.61
CA ALA A 243 -12.04 -21.77 -23.40
C ALA A 243 -11.84 -20.36 -22.81
N TYR A 244 -11.64 -19.34 -23.64
CA TYR A 244 -11.57 -17.95 -23.17
C TYR A 244 -12.83 -17.55 -22.40
N GLY A 245 -14.03 -17.81 -22.95
CA GLY A 245 -15.29 -17.52 -22.28
C GLY A 245 -15.44 -18.22 -20.92
N VAL A 246 -15.02 -19.48 -20.82
CA VAL A 246 -15.03 -20.23 -19.55
C VAL A 246 -14.11 -19.59 -18.50
N GLN A 247 -12.91 -19.16 -18.89
CA GLN A 247 -11.95 -18.53 -17.98
C GLN A 247 -12.43 -17.15 -17.51
N VAL A 248 -13.02 -16.36 -18.40
CA VAL A 248 -13.63 -15.06 -18.07
C VAL A 248 -14.78 -15.25 -17.07
N GLU A 249 -15.69 -16.19 -17.33
CA GLU A 249 -16.84 -16.47 -16.45
C GLU A 249 -16.37 -16.92 -15.07
N LYS A 250 -15.39 -17.84 -15.01
CA LYS A 250 -14.79 -18.30 -13.75
C LYS A 250 -14.16 -17.15 -12.97
N PHE A 251 -13.31 -16.35 -13.62
CA PHE A 251 -12.65 -15.19 -12.98
C PHE A 251 -13.66 -14.21 -12.40
N LEU A 252 -14.72 -13.88 -13.15
CA LEU A 252 -15.74 -12.96 -12.70
C LEU A 252 -16.55 -13.54 -11.54
N ASN A 253 -16.85 -14.84 -11.56
CA ASN A 253 -17.54 -15.51 -10.46
C ASN A 253 -16.69 -15.49 -9.17
N ASP A 254 -15.40 -15.81 -9.28
CA ASP A 254 -14.47 -15.78 -8.14
C ASP A 254 -14.35 -14.36 -7.58
N THR A 255 -14.30 -13.35 -8.46
CA THR A 255 -14.31 -11.93 -8.07
C THR A 255 -15.62 -11.54 -7.37
N TYR A 256 -16.77 -11.95 -7.91
CA TYR A 256 -18.07 -11.71 -7.30
C TYR A 256 -18.16 -12.33 -5.89
N ILE A 257 -17.70 -13.57 -5.71
CA ILE A 257 -17.65 -14.23 -4.40
C ILE A 257 -16.74 -13.45 -3.44
N ALA A 258 -15.55 -13.02 -3.88
CA ALA A 258 -14.63 -12.25 -3.04
C ALA A 258 -15.25 -10.90 -2.61
N LEU A 259 -15.88 -10.18 -3.54
CA LEU A 259 -16.49 -8.87 -3.27
C LEU A 259 -17.78 -8.97 -2.44
N SER A 260 -18.60 -9.98 -2.70
CA SER A 260 -19.85 -10.22 -1.99
C SER A 260 -19.64 -10.89 -0.63
N SER A 261 -18.56 -11.63 -0.39
CA SER A 261 -18.35 -12.32 0.89
C SER A 261 -17.87 -11.37 2.01
N GLY A 262 -17.28 -10.23 1.67
CA GLY A 262 -16.71 -9.28 2.64
C GLY A 262 -15.42 -9.76 3.27
N VAL A 263 -14.80 -10.82 2.71
CA VAL A 263 -13.61 -11.51 3.25
C VAL A 263 -12.32 -10.73 2.97
N HIS A 264 -12.40 -9.40 3.08
CA HIS A 264 -11.25 -8.57 3.43
C HIS A 264 -11.09 -8.43 4.96
N LEU A 265 -11.93 -9.10 5.77
CA LEU A 265 -12.05 -8.92 7.22
C LEU A 265 -11.61 -10.09 8.12
N SER A 266 -11.16 -11.24 7.59
CA SER A 266 -10.72 -12.32 8.49
C SER A 266 -9.70 -13.24 7.83
N GLY A 267 -8.57 -13.45 8.50
CA GLY A 267 -7.62 -14.53 8.24
C GLY A 267 -8.17 -15.92 8.58
N ALA A 268 -9.39 -16.21 8.17
CA ALA A 268 -10.06 -17.48 8.38
C ALA A 268 -10.59 -18.01 7.05
N GLY A 269 -9.90 -19.01 6.50
CA GLY A 269 -10.55 -20.03 5.65
C GLY A 269 -10.46 -19.89 4.13
N MET A 270 -9.39 -19.34 3.55
CA MET A 270 -9.13 -19.44 2.10
C MET A 270 -7.72 -19.99 1.78
N ASP A 271 -7.35 -21.12 2.39
CA ASP A 271 -6.29 -21.97 1.80
C ASP A 271 -6.81 -22.74 0.56
N SER A 272 -8.11 -22.64 0.25
CA SER A 272 -8.81 -23.44 -0.78
C SER A 272 -9.33 -22.65 -1.99
N VAL A 273 -9.17 -21.32 -2.03
CA VAL A 273 -9.54 -20.50 -3.20
C VAL A 273 -8.27 -20.04 -3.89
N GLU A 274 -7.91 -20.68 -5.00
CA GLU A 274 -6.90 -20.16 -5.93
C GLU A 274 -7.42 -18.87 -6.56
N LEU A 275 -7.10 -17.76 -5.90
CA LEU A 275 -7.32 -16.44 -6.46
C LEU A 275 -6.34 -16.23 -7.64
N PRO A 276 -6.79 -15.67 -8.78
CA PRO A 276 -5.94 -15.35 -9.93
C PRO A 276 -4.65 -14.62 -9.50
N ARG A 277 -3.54 -14.75 -10.24
CA ARG A 277 -2.23 -14.24 -9.78
C ARG A 277 -2.25 -12.72 -9.52
N GLY A 278 -3.10 -11.98 -10.23
CA GLY A 278 -3.38 -10.55 -9.99
C GLY A 278 -4.25 -10.20 -8.76
N VAL A 279 -4.92 -11.18 -8.14
CA VAL A 279 -5.80 -11.02 -6.96
C VAL A 279 -5.04 -11.31 -5.64
N ARG A 280 -3.74 -11.59 -5.70
CA ARG A 280 -2.86 -11.78 -4.53
C ARG A 280 -2.63 -10.46 -3.76
N GLY A 281 -3.68 -9.99 -3.09
CA GLY A 281 -3.65 -8.99 -2.02
C GLY A 281 -4.18 -9.54 -0.69
N ILE A 282 -4.65 -10.80 -0.68
CA ILE A 282 -5.15 -11.52 0.49
C ILE A 282 -3.98 -12.34 1.06
N GLY A 283 -3.30 -11.77 2.05
CA GLY A 283 -2.07 -12.34 2.62
C GLY A 283 -0.81 -11.77 1.99
N GLY A 284 0.00 -11.10 2.81
CA GLY A 284 1.21 -10.41 2.36
C GLY A 284 1.51 -9.18 3.21
N ASP A 285 2.75 -8.70 3.16
CA ASP A 285 3.18 -7.54 3.93
C ASP A 285 2.56 -6.21 3.45
N VAL A 286 2.79 -5.10 4.18
CA VAL A 286 2.17 -3.80 3.84
C VAL A 286 2.60 -3.33 2.44
N ALA A 287 3.90 -3.43 2.13
CA ALA A 287 4.43 -3.04 0.84
C ALA A 287 3.84 -3.88 -0.30
N SER A 288 3.81 -5.20 -0.16
CA SER A 288 3.25 -6.11 -1.16
C SER A 288 1.77 -5.85 -1.41
N ARG A 289 0.99 -5.61 -0.36
CA ARG A 289 -0.44 -5.24 -0.50
C ARG A 289 -0.65 -3.90 -1.20
N MET A 290 0.21 -2.91 -0.95
CA MET A 290 0.15 -1.63 -1.68
C MET A 290 0.57 -1.77 -3.14
N SER A 291 1.44 -2.74 -3.43
CA SER A 291 2.02 -2.99 -4.75
C SER A 291 1.15 -3.90 -5.63
N ALA A 292 0.07 -4.46 -5.08
CA ALA A 292 -0.85 -5.31 -5.82
C ALA A 292 -1.49 -4.49 -6.94
N SER A 293 -1.45 -5.03 -8.16
CA SER A 293 -2.10 -4.42 -9.30
C SER A 293 -3.62 -4.46 -9.13
N ARG A 294 -4.29 -3.51 -9.77
CA ARG A 294 -5.74 -3.56 -9.92
C ARG A 294 -6.12 -4.81 -10.71
N VAL A 295 -7.22 -5.44 -10.34
CA VAL A 295 -7.73 -6.65 -10.99
C VAL A 295 -8.75 -6.28 -12.06
N LEU A 296 -9.66 -5.36 -11.74
CA LEU A 296 -10.71 -4.89 -12.64
C LEU A 296 -10.31 -3.58 -13.30
N HIS A 297 -9.96 -3.63 -14.59
CA HIS A 297 -9.62 -2.46 -15.39
C HIS A 297 -10.85 -2.02 -16.17
N PHE A 298 -11.27 -0.76 -16.00
CA PHE A 298 -12.41 -0.20 -16.71
C PHE A 298 -11.96 0.40 -18.05
N THR A 299 -12.85 0.38 -19.05
CA THR A 299 -12.58 0.93 -20.39
C THR A 299 -12.25 2.43 -20.36
N ASP A 300 -12.90 3.15 -19.45
CA ASP A 300 -12.80 4.60 -19.28
C ASP A 300 -13.27 5.03 -17.89
N GLY A 301 -13.20 6.35 -17.62
CA GLY A 301 -13.62 6.91 -16.34
C GLY A 301 -15.13 6.89 -16.10
N LEU A 302 -15.93 6.91 -17.16
CA LEU A 302 -17.40 6.87 -17.06
C LEU A 302 -17.87 5.46 -16.72
N ALA A 303 -17.30 4.44 -17.35
CA ALA A 303 -17.52 3.03 -17.05
C ALA A 303 -17.18 2.72 -15.59
N TRP A 304 -16.07 3.26 -15.08
CA TRP A 304 -15.72 3.17 -13.67
C TRP A 304 -16.74 3.89 -12.77
N PHE A 305 -17.14 5.12 -13.12
CA PHE A 305 -18.09 5.90 -12.32
C PHE A 305 -19.47 5.23 -12.23
N ASP A 306 -19.98 4.71 -13.34
CA ASP A 306 -21.24 3.98 -13.40
C ASP A 306 -21.20 2.75 -12.48
N TYR A 307 -20.10 2.00 -12.52
CA TYR A 307 -19.91 0.84 -11.66
C TYR A 307 -19.84 1.26 -10.19
N ASN A 308 -19.04 2.28 -9.85
CA ASN A 308 -18.90 2.76 -8.48
C ASN A 308 -20.22 3.32 -7.93
N SER A 309 -21.04 3.94 -8.77
CA SER A 309 -22.36 4.45 -8.37
C SER A 309 -23.31 3.31 -7.96
N GLN A 310 -23.24 2.17 -8.64
CA GLN A 310 -24.08 1.00 -8.35
C GLN A 310 -23.52 0.14 -7.20
N PHE A 311 -22.24 -0.19 -7.25
CA PHE A 311 -21.64 -1.22 -6.39
C PHE A 311 -20.51 -0.70 -5.49
N GLY A 312 -20.19 0.60 -5.56
CA GLY A 312 -19.13 1.22 -4.77
C GLY A 312 -19.58 1.81 -3.43
N ILE A 313 -18.61 2.32 -2.68
CA ILE A 313 -18.83 3.07 -1.43
C ILE A 313 -18.29 4.49 -1.58
N ASN A 314 -19.06 5.46 -1.07
CA ASN A 314 -18.79 6.89 -1.11
C ASN A 314 -18.88 7.50 -2.52
N ASN A 315 -18.97 8.83 -2.55
CA ASN A 315 -18.78 9.61 -3.76
C ASN A 315 -17.29 9.74 -4.12
N MET A 316 -17.01 10.28 -5.31
CA MET A 316 -15.68 10.37 -5.90
C MET A 316 -14.68 11.06 -4.96
N ASN A 317 -15.00 12.26 -4.48
CA ASN A 317 -14.08 13.07 -3.69
C ASN A 317 -13.84 12.51 -2.29
N GLN A 318 -14.86 11.91 -1.66
CA GLN A 318 -14.66 11.20 -0.39
C GLN A 318 -13.77 9.98 -0.57
N ALA A 319 -14.03 9.15 -1.59
CA ALA A 319 -13.25 7.96 -1.87
C ALA A 319 -11.77 8.32 -2.17
N PHE A 320 -11.52 9.41 -2.88
CA PHE A 320 -10.18 9.99 -3.06
C PHE A 320 -9.50 10.34 -1.73
N LEU A 321 -10.16 11.10 -0.85
CA LEU A 321 -9.59 11.48 0.45
C LEU A 321 -9.36 10.26 1.37
N PHE A 322 -10.24 9.27 1.32
CA PHE A 322 -10.05 7.99 2.01
C PHE A 322 -8.83 7.23 1.46
N GLY A 323 -8.65 7.23 0.13
CA GLY A 323 -7.46 6.68 -0.52
C GLY A 323 -6.17 7.34 0.01
N LEU A 324 -6.11 8.68 0.04
CA LEU A 324 -4.97 9.41 0.59
C LEU A 324 -4.72 9.12 2.06
N ARG A 325 -5.78 8.95 2.86
CA ARG A 325 -5.66 8.55 4.27
C ARG A 325 -5.02 7.16 4.40
N ARG A 326 -5.50 6.18 3.62
CA ARG A 326 -4.95 4.82 3.61
C ARG A 326 -3.50 4.81 3.16
N MET A 327 -3.16 5.58 2.13
CA MET A 327 -1.79 5.79 1.66
C MET A 327 -0.90 6.37 2.77
N GLY A 328 -1.37 7.39 3.48
CA GLY A 328 -0.67 7.98 4.61
C GLY A 328 -0.45 6.98 5.75
N GLN A 329 -1.46 6.19 6.10
CA GLN A 329 -1.38 5.15 7.14
C GLN A 329 -0.34 4.07 6.81
N ASN A 330 -0.44 3.47 5.63
CA ASN A 330 0.47 2.41 5.22
C ASN A 330 1.92 2.92 5.08
N THR A 331 2.10 4.11 4.50
CA THR A 331 3.41 4.75 4.37
C THR A 331 4.00 5.10 5.73
N GLY A 332 3.19 5.61 6.66
CA GLY A 332 3.61 5.90 8.04
C GLY A 332 4.10 4.65 8.77
N LEU A 333 3.38 3.53 8.63
CA LEU A 333 3.80 2.23 9.16
C LEU A 333 5.14 1.79 8.56
N MET A 334 5.29 1.87 7.24
CA MET A 334 6.54 1.48 6.57
C MET A 334 7.73 2.37 6.93
N GLN A 335 7.52 3.68 7.14
CA GLN A 335 8.59 4.60 7.57
C GLN A 335 9.16 4.22 8.95
N VAL A 336 8.32 3.67 9.83
CA VAL A 336 8.71 3.32 11.20
C VAL A 336 9.18 1.88 11.31
N PHE A 337 8.38 0.93 10.81
CA PHE A 337 8.64 -0.50 10.97
C PHE A 337 9.24 -1.17 9.74
N GLY A 338 9.39 -0.46 8.62
CA GLY A 338 9.88 -1.02 7.35
C GLY A 338 8.76 -1.62 6.48
N PRO A 339 9.06 -1.99 5.23
CA PRO A 339 8.10 -2.50 4.25
C PRO A 339 7.17 -3.59 4.80
N ASN A 340 7.72 -4.52 5.59
CA ASN A 340 6.99 -5.58 6.27
C ASN A 340 6.66 -5.21 7.73
N ALA A 341 5.89 -4.12 7.89
CA ALA A 341 5.63 -3.51 9.20
C ALA A 341 5.09 -4.48 10.25
N ASN A 342 4.15 -5.37 9.89
CA ASN A 342 3.57 -6.34 10.83
C ASN A 342 4.59 -7.39 11.27
N ALA A 343 5.30 -8.03 10.32
CA ALA A 343 6.30 -9.03 10.68
C ALA A 343 7.47 -8.39 11.45
N ASN A 344 7.91 -7.20 11.04
CA ASN A 344 8.98 -6.48 11.73
C ASN A 344 8.56 -6.09 13.15
N ARG A 345 7.32 -5.63 13.37
CA ARG A 345 6.79 -5.36 14.71
C ARG A 345 6.86 -6.62 15.57
N SER A 346 6.43 -7.77 15.05
CA SER A 346 6.53 -9.06 15.75
C SER A 346 7.98 -9.46 16.05
N ALA A 347 8.90 -9.30 15.09
CA ALA A 347 10.33 -9.59 15.26
C ALA A 347 11.01 -8.67 16.28
N ILE A 348 10.69 -7.37 16.27
CA ILE A 348 11.15 -6.40 17.27
C ILE A 348 10.65 -6.83 18.65
N MET A 349 9.36 -7.15 18.78
CA MET A 349 8.77 -7.59 20.05
C MET A 349 9.42 -8.86 20.57
N ALA A 350 9.62 -9.86 19.70
CA ALA A 350 10.31 -11.11 20.03
C ALA A 350 11.75 -10.86 20.51
N THR A 351 12.46 -9.91 19.88
CA THR A 351 13.82 -9.54 20.28
C THR A 351 13.84 -8.88 21.67
N LEU A 352 12.90 -7.97 21.94
CA LEU A 352 12.81 -7.29 23.24
C LEU A 352 12.44 -8.24 24.39
N LEU A 353 11.60 -9.24 24.12
CA LEU A 353 11.21 -10.28 25.10
C LEU A 353 12.39 -11.10 25.63
N ARG A 354 13.51 -11.14 24.89
CA ARG A 354 14.76 -11.80 25.31
C ARG A 354 15.54 -11.02 26.38
N THR A 355 15.03 -9.88 26.87
CA THR A 355 15.60 -9.17 28.02
C THR A 355 15.80 -10.12 29.21
N LYS A 356 16.90 -9.96 29.95
CA LYS A 356 17.18 -10.75 31.17
C LYS A 356 16.38 -10.27 32.38
N ASP A 357 15.81 -9.07 32.32
CA ASP A 357 14.96 -8.51 33.37
C ASP A 357 13.56 -9.13 33.33
N ALA A 358 13.24 -9.93 34.35
CA ALA A 358 11.96 -10.64 34.47
C ALA A 358 10.74 -9.69 34.55
N LYS A 359 10.90 -8.52 35.18
CA LYS A 359 9.84 -7.52 35.31
C LYS A 359 9.53 -6.88 33.96
N GLN A 360 10.56 -6.54 33.19
CA GLN A 360 10.38 -6.03 31.83
C GLN A 360 9.75 -7.07 30.90
N ARG A 361 10.19 -8.34 30.99
CA ARG A 361 9.61 -9.43 30.22
C ARG A 361 8.10 -9.57 30.48
N GLY A 362 7.68 -9.58 31.75
CA GLY A 362 6.26 -9.66 32.11
C GLY A 362 5.40 -8.51 31.57
N ARG A 363 5.94 -7.27 31.54
CA ARG A 363 5.25 -6.12 30.93
C ARG A 363 5.13 -6.28 29.41
N LEU A 364 6.19 -6.73 28.74
CA LEU A 364 6.19 -6.98 27.30
C LEU A 364 5.20 -8.10 26.92
N ASP A 365 5.13 -9.20 27.67
CA ASP A 365 4.16 -10.27 27.43
C ASP A 365 2.72 -9.78 27.54
N THR A 366 2.44 -8.93 28.53
CA THR A 366 1.13 -8.29 28.69
C THR A 366 0.80 -7.38 27.50
N ALA A 367 1.77 -6.56 27.07
CA ALA A 367 1.61 -5.69 25.92
C ALA A 367 1.40 -6.50 24.62
N LYS A 368 2.12 -7.61 24.44
CA LYS A 368 1.94 -8.52 23.30
C LYS A 368 0.53 -9.08 23.25
N LYS A 369 -0.02 -9.54 24.38
CA LYS A 369 -1.39 -10.05 24.46
C LYS A 369 -2.43 -8.98 24.09
N LYS A 370 -2.27 -7.75 24.61
CA LYS A 370 -3.15 -6.63 24.23
C LYS A 370 -3.12 -6.33 22.74
N LEU A 371 -1.94 -6.40 22.11
CA LEU A 371 -1.77 -6.15 20.67
C LEU A 371 -2.39 -7.24 19.80
N MET A 372 -2.39 -8.50 20.25
CA MET A 372 -3.02 -9.61 19.51
C MET A 372 -4.55 -9.57 19.57
N ASN A 373 -5.14 -8.90 20.56
CA ASN A 373 -6.60 -8.80 20.73
C ASN A 373 -7.21 -7.54 20.07
N GLN A 374 -6.42 -6.72 19.38
CA GLN A 374 -6.86 -5.45 18.79
C GLN A 374 -7.09 -5.50 17.27
N TRP A 375 -7.11 -6.70 16.66
CA TRP A 375 -7.28 -6.88 15.22
C TRP A 375 -8.21 -8.04 14.92
#